data_AF-A0A2N9NS83-F1
#
_entry.id   AF-A0A2N9NS83-F1
#
_cell.length_a   1.000
_cell.length_b   1.000
_cell.length_c   1.000
_cell.angle_alpha   90.00
_cell.angle_beta   90.00
_cell.angle_gamma   90.00
#
_symmetry.space_group_name_H-M   'P 1'
#
loop_
_entity.id
_entity.type
_entity.pdbx_description
1 polymer ?
#
loop_
_entity_poly.entity_id
_entity_poly.type
_entity_poly.pdbx_seq_one_letter_code
_entity_poly.pdbx_strand_id
1 'polypeptide(L)'
;MLASVEKVRVRKTQRPSRNGTAVRSRVAEITADEDRPAREPRSTNTAPEYGALKDGALKEHFKDCLRRRSPATDSLPALILVLVHRGVSRATLTRWGTGCGRGKSYVRSLLSRIFVKLGLRKRREGAGRKVSAAALELLTHARQRYGRSFRSVLHSACRLVDSQTAAQHRQQPHRGATAPYCHTAISGLPASETKLISN
;
A
#
# COMPACT_ATOMS: atom_id res chain seq x y z
N MET A 1 53.82 -23.40 34.33
CA MET A 1 52.41 -22.96 34.29
C MET A 1 51.86 -23.26 32.91
N LEU A 2 51.28 -24.44 32.70
CA LEU A 2 50.73 -24.87 31.40
C LEU A 2 49.21 -24.74 31.45
N ALA A 3 48.65 -23.89 30.59
CA ALA A 3 47.23 -23.61 30.52
C ALA A 3 46.48 -24.76 29.82
N SER A 4 45.49 -25.31 30.51
CA SER A 4 44.59 -26.34 30.02
C SER A 4 43.70 -25.81 28.90
N VAL A 5 43.76 -26.47 27.73
CA VAL A 5 42.89 -26.18 26.59
C VAL A 5 41.59 -26.96 26.76
N GLU A 6 40.51 -26.23 27.00
CA GLU A 6 39.16 -26.75 27.16
C GLU A 6 38.60 -27.21 25.80
N LYS A 7 38.35 -28.52 25.66
CA LYS A 7 37.82 -29.13 24.44
C LYS A 7 36.33 -28.87 24.31
N VAL A 8 35.96 -27.89 23.49
CA VAL A 8 34.57 -27.62 23.09
C VAL A 8 34.03 -28.78 22.24
N ARG A 9 33.13 -29.58 22.84
CA ARG A 9 32.44 -30.68 22.16
C ARG A 9 31.25 -30.12 21.36
N VAL A 10 31.46 -29.98 20.05
CA VAL A 10 30.41 -29.61 19.09
C VAL A 10 29.42 -30.77 18.96
N ARG A 11 28.21 -30.61 19.51
CA ARG A 11 27.11 -31.56 19.31
C ARG A 11 26.59 -31.43 17.87
N LYS A 12 26.93 -32.41 17.02
CA LYS A 12 26.29 -32.61 15.72
C LYS A 12 24.81 -32.95 15.97
N THR A 13 23.92 -32.00 15.69
CA THR A 13 22.48 -32.27 15.59
C THR A 13 22.23 -33.00 14.28
N GLN A 14 22.10 -34.32 14.40
CA GLN A 14 21.69 -35.20 13.32
C GLN A 14 20.21 -34.90 13.01
N ARG A 15 19.97 -34.12 11.95
CA ARG A 15 18.62 -33.92 11.44
C ARG A 15 18.10 -35.25 10.87
N PRO A 16 16.87 -35.67 11.21
CA PRO A 16 16.28 -36.84 10.57
C PRO A 16 16.15 -36.58 9.07
N SER A 17 16.83 -37.44 8.32
CA SER A 17 16.74 -37.55 6.87
C SER A 17 15.28 -37.80 6.51
N ARG A 18 14.64 -36.79 5.91
CA ARG A 18 13.28 -36.91 5.40
C ARG A 18 13.39 -37.77 4.14
N ASN A 19 12.94 -39.02 4.29
CA ASN A 19 12.90 -40.04 3.26
C ASN A 19 12.59 -39.47 1.88
N GLY A 20 13.46 -39.87 0.93
CA GLY A 20 13.39 -39.49 -0.46
C GLY A 20 12.01 -39.74 -1.04
N THR A 21 11.37 -38.66 -1.46
CA THR A 21 10.46 -38.74 -2.58
C THR A 21 11.33 -38.70 -3.81
N ALA A 22 11.42 -39.85 -4.46
CA ALA A 22 12.16 -40.06 -5.69
C ALA A 22 11.91 -38.91 -6.67
N VAL A 23 13.02 -38.42 -7.20
CA VAL A 23 13.13 -37.66 -8.43
C VAL A 23 12.27 -38.33 -9.50
N ARG A 24 11.10 -37.76 -9.79
CA ARG A 24 10.64 -37.69 -11.17
C ARG A 24 11.01 -36.32 -11.67
N SER A 25 12.20 -36.27 -12.26
CA SER A 25 12.61 -35.22 -13.18
C SER A 25 11.59 -35.23 -14.33
N ARG A 26 10.47 -34.53 -14.15
CA ARG A 26 9.67 -34.08 -15.28
C ARG A 26 10.46 -32.93 -15.88
N VAL A 27 11.36 -33.29 -16.79
CA VAL A 27 11.65 -32.47 -17.95
C VAL A 27 10.29 -32.26 -18.61
N ALA A 28 9.56 -31.24 -18.16
CA ALA A 28 8.49 -30.70 -18.95
C ALA A 28 9.20 -30.09 -20.14
N GLU A 29 9.20 -30.81 -21.27
CA GLU A 29 9.30 -30.19 -22.57
C GLU A 29 8.32 -29.02 -22.54
N ILE A 30 8.89 -27.82 -22.43
CA ILE A 30 8.17 -26.58 -22.69
C ILE A 30 8.02 -26.60 -24.20
N THR A 31 7.05 -27.36 -24.70
CA THR A 31 6.52 -27.15 -26.04
C THR A 31 6.06 -25.69 -26.05
N ALA A 32 6.71 -24.90 -26.88
CA ALA A 32 6.30 -23.54 -27.18
C ALA A 32 4.90 -23.62 -27.81
N ASP A 33 3.89 -23.61 -26.95
CA ASP A 33 2.48 -23.49 -27.32
C ASP A 33 2.27 -22.01 -27.67
N GLU A 34 2.69 -21.66 -28.89
CA GLU A 34 2.62 -20.34 -29.53
C GLU A 34 1.18 -19.93 -29.90
N ASP A 35 0.16 -20.70 -29.51
CA ASP A 35 -1.24 -20.41 -29.83
C ASP A 35 -2.11 -20.31 -28.57
N ARG A 36 -1.64 -19.56 -27.57
CA ARG A 36 -2.56 -19.07 -26.53
C ARG A 36 -3.32 -17.87 -27.13
N PRO A 37 -4.60 -18.03 -27.54
CA PRO A 37 -5.36 -16.90 -28.08
C PRO A 37 -5.31 -15.77 -27.06
N ALA A 38 -4.93 -14.59 -27.54
CA ALA A 38 -4.89 -13.38 -26.74
C ALA A 38 -6.20 -13.34 -25.93
N ARG A 39 -6.10 -13.47 -24.60
CA ARG A 39 -7.26 -13.31 -23.74
C ARG A 39 -7.80 -11.93 -24.03
N GLU A 40 -8.86 -11.88 -24.83
CA GLU A 40 -9.55 -10.63 -25.12
C GLU A 40 -9.86 -9.99 -23.76
N PRO A 41 -9.53 -8.70 -23.59
CA PRO A 41 -9.80 -8.01 -22.35
C PRO A 41 -11.29 -8.16 -22.08
N ARG A 42 -11.65 -8.92 -21.04
CA ARG A 42 -13.04 -9.08 -20.59
C ARG A 42 -13.64 -7.70 -20.45
N SER A 43 -14.42 -7.33 -21.45
CA SER A 43 -15.17 -6.09 -21.50
C SER A 43 -16.35 -6.25 -20.56
N THR A 44 -16.11 -6.11 -19.26
CA THR A 44 -17.19 -5.79 -18.31
C THR A 44 -17.49 -4.29 -18.43
N ASN A 45 -17.73 -3.83 -19.66
CA ASN A 45 -18.15 -2.48 -20.00
C ASN A 45 -19.65 -2.36 -19.75
N THR A 46 -20.09 -2.54 -18.51
CA THR A 46 -21.17 -1.68 -18.01
C THR A 46 -20.48 -0.38 -17.61
N ALA A 47 -19.95 0.33 -18.60
CA ALA A 47 -19.51 1.70 -18.43
C ALA A 47 -20.76 2.43 -17.92
N PRO A 48 -20.77 2.94 -16.68
CA PRO A 48 -21.98 3.55 -16.16
C PRO A 48 -22.29 4.75 -17.07
N GLU A 49 -23.56 4.92 -17.44
CA GLU A 49 -24.04 6.00 -18.32
C GLU A 49 -23.94 7.39 -17.64
N TYR A 50 -22.74 7.78 -17.24
CA TYR A 50 -22.46 9.09 -16.67
C TYR A 50 -22.62 10.20 -17.73
N GLY A 51 -22.66 9.85 -19.01
CA GLY A 51 -22.85 10.80 -20.12
C GLY A 51 -24.18 11.56 -20.05
N ALA A 52 -25.25 10.93 -19.59
CA ALA A 52 -26.60 11.53 -19.55
C ALA A 52 -26.88 12.35 -18.29
N LEU A 53 -26.07 12.22 -17.24
CA LEU A 53 -26.32 12.89 -15.96
C LEU A 53 -26.10 14.39 -16.05
N LYS A 54 -26.93 15.19 -15.38
CA LYS A 54 -26.72 16.64 -15.22
C LYS A 54 -25.49 16.90 -14.34
N ASP A 55 -24.86 18.06 -14.47
CA ASP A 55 -23.63 18.42 -13.73
C ASP A 55 -23.80 18.33 -12.21
N GLY A 56 -24.97 18.71 -11.70
CA GLY A 56 -25.31 18.58 -10.28
C GLY A 56 -25.31 17.12 -9.80
N ALA A 57 -25.85 16.20 -10.60
CA ALA A 57 -25.90 14.78 -10.27
C ALA A 57 -24.50 14.15 -10.31
N LEU A 58 -23.67 14.50 -11.31
CA LEU A 58 -22.28 14.04 -11.38
C LEU A 58 -21.46 14.49 -10.17
N LYS A 59 -21.66 15.73 -9.71
CA LYS A 59 -21.02 16.25 -8.50
C LYS A 59 -21.43 15.45 -7.26
N GLU A 60 -22.71 15.16 -7.07
CA GLU A 60 -23.17 14.39 -5.90
C GLU A 60 -22.69 12.94 -5.96
N HIS A 61 -22.70 12.30 -7.13
CA HIS A 61 -22.09 10.98 -7.31
C HIS A 61 -20.61 10.98 -6.96
N PHE A 62 -19.86 12.01 -7.36
CA PHE A 62 -18.44 12.13 -7.03
C PHE A 62 -18.23 12.21 -5.52
N LYS A 63 -19.05 13.01 -4.83
CA LYS A 63 -19.00 13.11 -3.37
C LYS A 63 -19.37 11.78 -2.70
N ASP A 64 -20.38 11.08 -3.20
CA ASP A 64 -20.82 9.79 -2.66
C ASP A 64 -19.72 8.73 -2.80
N CYS A 65 -19.09 8.63 -3.98
CA CYS A 65 -17.92 7.78 -4.19
C CYS A 65 -16.79 8.08 -3.18
N LEU A 66 -16.54 9.36 -2.87
CA LEU A 66 -15.54 9.74 -1.87
C LEU A 66 -15.96 9.41 -0.43
N ARG A 67 -17.26 9.45 -0.10
CA ARG A 67 -17.77 9.12 1.25
C ARG A 67 -17.70 7.63 1.53
N ARG A 68 -18.08 6.78 0.57
CA ARG A 68 -18.16 5.32 0.74
C ARG A 68 -16.80 4.65 1.03
N ARG A 69 -15.69 5.36 0.88
CA ARG A 69 -14.32 4.94 1.27
C ARG A 69 -13.83 3.65 0.59
N SER A 70 -14.64 3.06 -0.29
CA SER A 70 -14.33 1.81 -0.99
C SER A 70 -13.67 2.13 -2.34
N PRO A 71 -12.40 1.76 -2.54
CA PRO A 71 -11.74 1.82 -3.85
C PRO A 71 -12.27 0.75 -4.82
N ALA A 72 -13.24 -0.08 -4.42
CA ALA A 72 -13.68 -1.26 -5.15
C ALA A 72 -14.65 -1.00 -6.31
N THR A 73 -14.76 0.24 -6.80
CA THR A 73 -15.52 0.47 -8.03
C THR A 73 -14.65 1.23 -9.01
N ASP A 74 -14.39 0.60 -10.16
CA ASP A 74 -13.85 1.22 -11.36
C ASP A 74 -14.67 2.44 -11.86
N SER A 75 -15.75 2.77 -11.14
CA SER A 75 -16.64 3.92 -11.30
C SER A 75 -15.95 5.28 -11.12
N LEU A 76 -15.06 5.46 -10.14
CA LEU A 76 -14.51 6.78 -9.82
C LEU A 76 -13.59 7.32 -10.93
N PRO A 77 -12.68 6.53 -11.53
CA PRO A 77 -11.95 6.95 -12.72
C PRO A 77 -12.85 7.34 -13.89
N ALA A 78 -13.89 6.55 -14.19
CA ALA A 78 -14.83 6.83 -15.28
C ALA A 78 -15.60 8.14 -15.03
N LEU A 79 -16.11 8.34 -13.82
CA LEU A 79 -16.81 9.57 -13.42
C LEU A 79 -15.90 10.80 -13.54
N ILE A 80 -14.64 10.68 -13.09
CA ILE A 80 -13.66 11.76 -13.20
C ILE A 80 -13.34 12.08 -14.66
N LEU A 81 -13.25 11.07 -15.53
CA LEU A 81 -13.04 11.26 -16.97
C LEU A 81 -14.17 12.09 -17.58
N VAL A 82 -15.43 11.74 -17.29
CA VAL A 82 -16.61 12.50 -17.76
C VAL A 82 -16.60 13.93 -17.23
N LEU A 83 -16.29 14.14 -15.95
CA LEU A 83 -16.18 15.49 -15.36
C LEU A 83 -15.08 16.32 -16.04
N VAL A 84 -13.94 15.72 -16.36
CA VAL A 84 -12.84 16.41 -17.06
C VAL A 84 -13.23 16.74 -18.49
N HIS A 85 -13.91 15.84 -19.22
CA HIS A 85 -14.43 16.13 -20.56
C HIS A 85 -15.45 17.28 -20.57
N ARG A 86 -16.17 17.50 -19.47
CA ARG A 86 -17.06 18.65 -19.26
C ARG A 86 -16.34 19.92 -18.79
N GLY A 87 -15.01 19.94 -18.78
CA GLY A 87 -14.21 21.11 -18.42
C GLY A 87 -14.04 21.32 -16.90
N VAL A 88 -14.41 20.35 -16.06
CA VAL A 88 -14.21 20.48 -14.61
C VAL A 88 -12.73 20.40 -14.26
N SER A 89 -12.18 21.51 -13.78
CA SER A 89 -10.77 21.58 -13.42
C SER A 89 -10.41 20.69 -12.22
N ARG A 90 -9.13 20.29 -12.14
CA ARG A 90 -8.57 19.57 -10.99
C ARG A 90 -8.75 20.33 -9.67
N ALA A 91 -8.64 21.66 -9.70
CA ALA A 91 -8.82 22.49 -8.51
C ALA A 91 -10.26 22.40 -7.99
N THR A 92 -11.24 22.42 -8.90
CA THR A 92 -12.66 22.24 -8.59
C THR A 92 -12.94 20.87 -7.97
N LEU A 93 -12.41 19.78 -8.56
CA LEU A 93 -12.54 18.43 -8.00
C LEU A 93 -11.93 18.33 -6.60
N THR A 94 -10.78 18.99 -6.39
CA THR A 94 -10.12 19.03 -5.08
C THR A 94 -11.01 19.74 -4.06
N ARG A 95 -11.58 20.89 -4.42
CA ARG A 95 -12.51 21.66 -3.57
C ARG A 95 -13.75 20.85 -3.20
N TRP A 96 -14.34 20.13 -4.14
CA TRP A 96 -15.48 19.25 -3.86
C TRP A 96 -15.11 18.12 -2.91
N GLY A 97 -13.94 17.50 -3.10
CA GLY A 97 -13.48 16.43 -2.23
C GLY A 97 -13.19 16.90 -0.80
N THR A 98 -12.58 18.07 -0.64
CA THR A 98 -12.36 18.66 0.70
C THR A 98 -13.66 19.06 1.38
N GLY A 99 -14.66 19.52 0.61
CA GLY A 99 -16.01 19.81 1.12
C GLY A 99 -16.75 18.58 1.66
N CYS A 100 -16.25 17.36 1.41
CA CYS A 100 -16.78 16.12 1.98
C CYS A 100 -16.08 15.69 3.28
N GLY A 101 -15.27 16.58 3.90
CA GLY A 101 -14.48 16.25 5.09
C GLY A 101 -13.25 15.39 4.80
N ARG A 102 -12.83 15.24 3.54
CA ARG A 102 -11.60 14.52 3.19
C ARG A 102 -10.40 15.46 3.25
N GLY A 103 -9.29 14.97 3.79
CA GLY A 103 -8.05 15.73 3.84
C GLY A 103 -7.58 16.16 2.44
N LYS A 104 -7.19 17.44 2.30
CA LYS A 104 -6.73 18.02 1.02
C LYS A 104 -5.57 17.25 0.39
N SER A 105 -4.62 16.82 1.21
CA SER A 105 -3.47 16.00 0.80
C SER A 105 -3.91 14.65 0.22
N TYR A 106 -4.88 13.99 0.88
CA TYR A 106 -5.46 12.73 0.42
C TYR A 106 -6.16 12.88 -0.93
N VAL A 107 -7.06 13.87 -1.06
CA VAL A 107 -7.81 14.11 -2.31
C VAL A 107 -6.86 14.43 -3.47
N ARG A 108 -5.86 15.30 -3.25
CA ARG A 108 -4.85 15.64 -4.26
C ARG A 108 -4.07 14.41 -4.73
N SER A 109 -3.73 13.52 -3.81
CA SER A 109 -2.99 12.28 -4.07
C SER A 109 -3.85 11.25 -4.82
N LEU A 110 -5.13 11.13 -4.44
CA LEU A 110 -6.10 10.29 -5.13
C LEU A 110 -6.30 10.75 -6.58
N LEU A 111 -6.65 12.02 -6.79
CA LEU A 111 -6.84 12.59 -8.13
C LEU A 111 -5.57 12.46 -8.98
N SER A 112 -4.39 12.65 -8.39
CA SER A 112 -3.13 12.47 -9.11
C SER A 112 -2.92 11.03 -9.59
N ARG A 113 -3.30 10.02 -8.79
CA ARG A 113 -3.19 8.61 -9.20
C ARG A 113 -4.18 8.29 -10.31
N ILE A 114 -5.41 8.79 -10.19
CA ILE A 114 -6.46 8.57 -11.19
C ILE A 114 -6.10 9.23 -12.53
N PHE A 115 -5.63 10.48 -12.53
CA PHE A 115 -5.21 11.15 -13.77
C PHE A 115 -4.03 10.46 -14.46
N VAL A 116 -3.12 9.83 -13.71
CA VAL A 116 -2.05 9.01 -14.28
C VAL A 116 -2.62 7.71 -14.87
N LYS A 117 -3.56 7.06 -14.16
CA LYS A 117 -4.25 5.85 -14.65
C LYS A 117 -5.05 6.12 -15.93
N LEU A 118 -5.67 7.29 -16.04
CA LEU A 118 -6.44 7.73 -17.21
C LEU A 118 -5.58 8.29 -18.35
N GLY A 119 -4.25 8.36 -18.21
CA GLY A 119 -3.37 8.94 -19.23
C GLY A 119 -3.43 10.48 -19.35
N LEU A 120 -4.34 11.15 -18.63
CA LEU A 120 -4.49 12.62 -18.59
C LEU A 120 -3.26 13.34 -18.03
N ARG A 121 -2.37 12.61 -17.34
CA ARG A 121 -1.11 13.15 -16.84
C ARG A 121 0.00 12.12 -16.99
N LYS A 122 1.03 12.45 -17.78
CA LYS A 122 2.28 11.68 -17.80
C LYS A 122 3.09 11.98 -16.54
N ARG A 123 3.54 10.93 -15.83
CA ARG A 123 4.57 11.09 -14.81
C ARG A 123 5.89 11.36 -15.51
N ARG A 124 6.62 12.39 -15.07
CA ARG A 124 8.01 12.59 -15.50
C ARG A 124 8.81 11.36 -15.06
N GLU A 125 9.53 10.77 -16.00
CA GLU A 125 10.44 9.68 -15.71
C GLU A 125 11.44 10.14 -14.64
N GLY A 126 11.68 9.29 -13.63
CA GLY A 126 12.51 9.65 -12.49
C GLY A 126 11.85 10.51 -11.41
N ALA A 127 10.56 10.89 -11.52
CA ALA A 127 9.83 11.56 -10.43
C ALA A 127 9.48 10.64 -9.23
N GLY A 128 10.00 9.41 -9.23
CA GLY A 128 9.94 8.50 -8.09
C GLY A 128 10.98 8.85 -7.03
N ARG A 129 11.00 8.07 -5.95
CA ARG A 129 12.09 8.14 -4.98
C ARG A 129 13.39 7.82 -5.72
N LYS A 130 14.41 8.68 -5.60
CA LYS A 130 15.74 8.39 -6.14
C LYS A 130 16.18 7.04 -5.58
N VAL A 131 16.60 6.14 -6.46
CA VAL A 131 17.13 4.84 -6.06
C VAL A 131 18.47 5.09 -5.37
N SER A 132 18.68 4.53 -4.17
CA SER A 132 19.94 4.67 -3.46
C SER A 132 21.06 3.88 -4.17
N ALA A 133 22.32 4.30 -4.01
CA ALA A 133 23.47 3.58 -4.56
C ALA A 133 23.49 2.11 -4.10
N ALA A 134 23.25 1.86 -2.81
CA ALA A 134 23.15 0.50 -2.26
C ALA A 134 22.07 -0.37 -2.92
N ALA A 135 20.93 0.21 -3.33
CA ALA A 135 19.89 -0.54 -4.04
C ALA A 135 20.31 -0.90 -5.47
N LEU A 136 21.12 -0.06 -6.13
CA LEU A 136 21.70 -0.37 -7.44
C LEU A 136 22.79 -1.44 -7.35
N GLU A 137 23.62 -1.41 -6.31
CA GLU A 137 24.61 -2.45 -6.02
C GLU A 137 23.94 -3.79 -5.80
N LEU A 138 22.92 -3.84 -4.94
CA LEU A 138 22.16 -5.05 -4.64
C LEU A 138 21.45 -5.61 -5.89
N LEU A 139 20.91 -4.74 -6.74
CA LEU A 139 20.33 -5.12 -8.03
C LEU A 139 21.37 -5.75 -8.96
N THR A 140 22.55 -5.14 -9.06
CA THR A 140 23.66 -5.60 -9.92
C THR A 140 24.16 -6.96 -9.45
N HIS A 141 24.41 -7.09 -8.15
CA HIS A 141 24.82 -8.36 -7.53
C HIS A 141 23.77 -9.46 -7.73
N ALA A 142 22.49 -9.17 -7.54
CA ALA A 142 21.42 -10.14 -7.75
C ALA A 142 21.31 -10.58 -9.22
N ARG A 143 21.48 -9.66 -10.18
CA ARG A 143 21.50 -9.98 -11.61
C ARG A 143 22.66 -10.91 -11.97
N GLN A 144 23.87 -10.60 -11.48
CA GLN A 144 25.05 -11.43 -11.71
C GLN A 144 24.89 -12.83 -11.11
N ARG A 145 24.36 -12.92 -9.88
CA ARG A 145 24.25 -14.19 -9.15
C ARG A 145 23.13 -15.11 -9.63
N TYR A 146 21.96 -14.55 -9.96
CA TYR A 146 20.75 -15.32 -10.23
C TYR A 146 20.29 -15.27 -11.71
N GLY A 147 20.98 -14.50 -12.55
CA GLY A 147 20.65 -14.38 -13.97
C GLY A 147 19.21 -13.89 -14.16
N ARG A 148 18.40 -14.59 -14.97
CA ARG A 148 17.02 -14.20 -15.29
C ARG A 148 16.06 -14.26 -14.10
N SER A 149 16.37 -15.03 -13.05
CA SER A 149 15.48 -15.24 -11.89
C SER A 149 15.64 -14.17 -10.80
N PHE A 150 16.57 -13.22 -10.95
CA PHE A 150 16.90 -12.22 -9.92
C PHE A 150 15.68 -11.46 -9.37
N ARG A 151 14.69 -11.12 -10.22
CA ARG A 151 13.48 -10.40 -9.79
C ARG A 151 12.64 -11.21 -8.80
N SER A 152 12.47 -12.51 -9.06
CA SER A 152 11.71 -13.42 -8.20
C SER A 152 12.40 -13.61 -6.84
N VAL A 153 13.73 -13.74 -6.86
CA VAL A 153 14.55 -13.86 -5.65
C VAL A 153 14.47 -12.60 -4.78
N LEU A 154 14.67 -11.41 -5.37
CA LEU A 154 14.57 -10.14 -4.66
C LEU A 154 13.17 -9.92 -4.07
N HIS A 155 12.11 -10.26 -4.81
CA HIS A 155 10.74 -10.16 -4.32
C HIS A 155 10.49 -11.11 -3.14
N SER A 156 10.97 -12.35 -3.22
CA SER A 156 10.88 -13.31 -2.11
C SER A 156 11.65 -12.84 -0.89
N ALA A 157 12.83 -12.25 -1.07
CA ALA A 157 13.61 -11.65 0.01
C ALA A 157 12.86 -10.49 0.68
N CYS A 158 12.23 -9.59 -0.09
CA CYS A 158 11.38 -8.53 0.46
C CYS A 158 10.23 -9.11 1.31
N ARG A 159 9.49 -10.10 0.78
CA ARG A 159 8.38 -10.74 1.53
C ARG A 159 8.86 -11.41 2.81
N LEU A 160 10.05 -12.01 2.80
CA LEU A 160 10.65 -12.60 3.98
C LEU A 160 10.93 -11.52 5.04
N VAL A 161 11.54 -10.40 4.65
CA VAL A 161 11.78 -9.26 5.55
C VAL A 161 10.48 -8.73 6.13
N ASP A 162 9.46 -8.49 5.30
CA ASP A 162 8.15 -8.01 5.76
C ASP A 162 7.53 -8.97 6.79
N SER A 163 7.62 -10.28 6.55
CA SER A 163 7.12 -11.31 7.48
C SER A 163 7.89 -11.34 8.80
N GLN A 164 9.22 -11.13 8.76
CA GLN A 164 10.07 -11.07 9.95
C GLN A 164 9.78 -9.81 10.77
N THR A 165 9.66 -8.65 10.12
CA THR A 165 9.31 -7.39 10.79
C THR A 165 7.93 -7.47 11.43
N ALA A 166 6.94 -8.06 10.74
CA ALA A 166 5.62 -8.31 11.31
C ALA A 166 5.67 -9.27 12.52
N ALA A 167 6.48 -10.32 12.47
CA ALA A 167 6.67 -11.24 13.60
C ALA A 167 7.38 -10.57 14.78
N GLN A 168 8.41 -9.75 14.53
CA GLN A 168 9.10 -8.98 15.56
C GLN A 168 8.17 -7.98 16.26
N HIS A 169 7.31 -7.29 15.51
CA HIS A 169 6.30 -6.39 16.10
C HIS A 169 5.29 -7.14 16.98
N ARG A 170 4.93 -8.40 16.65
CA ARG A 170 4.07 -9.22 17.52
C ARG A 170 4.79 -9.71 18.78
N GLN A 171 6.10 -9.95 18.68
CA GLN A 171 6.92 -10.43 19.78
C GLN A 171 7.42 -9.30 20.70
N GLN A 172 7.33 -8.03 20.29
CA GLN A 172 7.51 -6.92 21.22
C GLN A 172 6.26 -6.88 22.10
N PRO A 173 6.30 -7.38 23.35
CA PRO A 173 5.23 -7.09 24.29
C PRO A 173 5.10 -5.57 24.33
N HIS A 174 3.88 -5.05 24.29
CA HIS A 174 3.60 -3.63 24.49
C HIS A 174 4.18 -3.19 25.85
N ARG A 175 5.49 -2.91 25.89
CA ARG A 175 6.29 -2.69 27.10
C ARG A 175 6.02 -1.32 27.75
N GLY A 176 4.91 -0.70 27.36
CA GLY A 176 4.56 0.66 27.73
C GLY A 176 3.08 0.96 27.52
N ALA A 177 2.20 -0.04 27.58
CA ALA A 177 0.86 0.24 28.11
C ALA A 177 1.02 0.45 29.62
N THR A 178 1.77 1.49 30.02
CA THR A 178 1.51 2.13 31.30
C THR A 178 0.03 2.42 31.27
N ALA A 179 -0.72 1.75 32.14
CA ALA A 179 -2.12 2.04 32.34
C ALA A 179 -2.26 3.58 32.36
N PRO A 180 -3.21 4.17 31.62
CA PRO A 180 -3.47 5.59 31.76
C PRO A 180 -3.69 5.81 33.26
N TYR A 181 -2.73 6.44 33.93
CA TYR A 181 -2.94 6.92 35.28
C TYR A 181 -4.15 7.83 35.15
N CYS A 182 -5.28 7.37 35.68
CA CYS A 182 -6.44 8.17 35.93
C CYS A 182 -5.98 9.24 36.92
N HIS A 183 -5.43 10.34 36.43
CA HIS A 183 -5.40 11.58 37.20
C HIS A 183 -6.86 12.01 37.30
N THR A 184 -7.57 11.42 38.25
CA THR A 184 -8.78 11.97 38.82
C THR A 184 -8.34 13.28 39.45
N ALA A 185 -8.40 14.37 38.68
CA ALA A 185 -8.24 15.71 39.19
C ALA A 185 -9.42 15.99 40.11
N ILE A 186 -9.25 15.63 41.39
CA ILE A 186 -10.03 16.16 42.50
C ILE A 186 -9.39 17.50 42.85
N SER A 187 -9.88 18.56 42.23
CA SER A 187 -9.66 19.96 42.63
C SER A 187 -10.61 20.79 41.78
N GLY A 188 -11.80 21.13 42.27
CA GLY A 188 -11.97 22.14 43.29
C GLY A 188 -12.56 23.37 42.60
N LEU A 189 -13.89 23.44 42.56
CA LEU A 189 -14.66 24.61 42.13
C LEU A 189 -14.63 25.67 43.24
N PRO A 190 -14.01 26.85 43.08
CA PRO A 190 -14.41 28.00 43.85
C PRO A 190 -15.60 28.68 43.17
N ALA A 191 -16.72 28.69 43.89
CA ALA A 191 -17.81 29.62 43.66
C ALA A 191 -17.27 31.06 43.74
N SER A 192 -17.47 31.86 42.70
CA SER A 192 -17.44 33.33 42.79
C SER A 192 -18.51 33.85 41.82
N GLU A 193 -19.68 34.15 42.37
CA GLU A 193 -20.12 35.48 42.81
C GLU A 193 -20.60 36.35 41.63
N THR A 194 -21.90 36.22 41.37
CA THR A 194 -22.73 37.18 40.67
C THR A 194 -22.63 38.57 41.32
N LYS A 195 -22.10 39.55 40.61
CA LYS A 195 -22.42 40.97 40.85
C LYS A 195 -23.28 41.49 39.70
N LEU A 196 -24.55 41.70 40.01
CA LEU A 196 -25.43 42.65 39.33
C LEU A 196 -24.78 44.03 39.40
N ILE A 197 -24.63 44.69 38.27
CA ILE A 197 -24.57 46.15 38.22
C ILE A 197 -25.57 46.59 37.14
N SER A 198 -26.71 47.12 37.60
CA SER A 198 -27.60 47.96 36.82
C SER A 198 -26.89 49.26 36.43
N ASN A 199 -27.13 49.72 35.22
CA ASN A 199 -27.41 51.12 34.89
C ASN A 199 -28.33 51.16 33.67
#